data_AF-A0A1E5AJQ0-F1
#
_entry.id   AF-A0A1E5AJQ0-F1
#
_cell.length_a   1.000
_cell.length_b   1.000
_cell.length_c   1.000
_cell.angle_alpha   90.00
_cell.angle_beta   90.00
_cell.angle_gamma   90.00
#
_symmetry.space_group_name_H-M   'P 1'
#
loop_
_entity.id
_entity.type
_entity.pdbx_description
1 polymer ?
#
loop_
_entity_poly.entity_id
_entity_poly.type
_entity_poly.pdbx_seq_one_letter_code
_entity_poly.pdbx_strand_id
1 'polypeptide(L)'
;MMGRRGFLALGAAATMLGLMAFAIRSRPVPVPPPLEPPTGPLKVFHLGHSLVGPDIPHMLMQLAPEGHAYNSQLGSGTSLRAHWEPEEEILDFETANRAPAFRDAKEAIRSGGYGAVVLTEMVELRDAIKYFDAAEYLGKWANLAREGAPEVRLYLYETWHRLDDPDGWLERIGSDLDALWTRKLLGPDSRRNAQHPVYLIPGGQVLAAIVRAAEAGEIPGLASRDGLFARKPSGDLDTIHINDLGAYAVALTHYAVLYQRPPQGLPHQLTRADGTPAQAFSLAAAAKVQQIVWDTLRALPRTGIAAAGGIK
;
A
#
# COMPACT_ATOMS: atom_id res chain seq x y z
N MET A 1 -0.43 -66.76 -24.26
CA MET A 1 -0.66 -65.49 -24.99
C MET A 1 -1.65 -64.64 -24.20
N MET A 2 -1.17 -63.65 -23.46
CA MET A 2 -2.02 -62.67 -22.74
C MET A 2 -1.62 -61.28 -23.23
N GLY A 3 -2.48 -60.67 -24.05
CA GLY A 3 -2.24 -59.39 -24.71
C GLY A 3 -2.95 -58.24 -24.01
N ARG A 4 -2.15 -57.37 -23.41
CA ARG A 4 -2.46 -56.05 -22.82
C ARG A 4 -3.60 -55.29 -23.52
N ARG A 5 -4.65 -54.94 -22.77
CA ARG A 5 -5.51 -53.77 -23.02
C ARG A 5 -5.48 -52.87 -21.79
N GLY A 6 -5.23 -51.60 -22.01
CA GLY A 6 -5.43 -50.55 -21.00
C GLY A 6 -4.19 -49.69 -20.81
N PHE A 7 -4.08 -48.60 -21.57
CA PHE A 7 -3.34 -47.38 -21.20
C PHE A 7 -3.60 -46.33 -22.30
N LEU A 8 -4.78 -45.70 -22.33
CA LEU A 8 -5.04 -44.56 -23.22
C LEU A 8 -5.95 -43.46 -22.64
N ALA A 9 -6.37 -43.56 -21.37
CA ALA A 9 -7.28 -42.58 -20.76
C ALA A 9 -6.61 -41.50 -19.87
N LEU A 10 -5.31 -41.62 -19.55
CA LEU A 10 -4.64 -40.70 -18.61
C LEU A 10 -4.02 -39.44 -19.23
N GLY A 11 -3.86 -39.35 -20.55
CA GLY A 11 -3.20 -38.20 -21.21
C GLY A 11 -4.10 -36.97 -21.41
N ALA A 12 -5.41 -37.16 -21.58
CA ALA A 12 -6.35 -36.07 -21.88
C ALA A 12 -6.74 -35.25 -20.63
N ALA A 13 -6.80 -35.87 -19.45
CA ALA A 13 -7.13 -35.17 -18.21
C ALA A 13 -5.98 -34.26 -17.72
N ALA A 14 -4.73 -34.72 -17.85
CA ALA A 14 -3.55 -33.93 -17.47
C ALA A 14 -3.33 -32.70 -18.37
N THR A 15 -3.64 -32.82 -19.67
CA THR A 15 -3.55 -31.71 -20.63
C THR A 15 -4.65 -30.67 -20.42
N MET A 16 -5.89 -31.08 -20.11
CA MET A 16 -6.96 -30.14 -19.73
C MET A 16 -6.71 -29.41 -18.41
N LEU A 17 -6.19 -30.10 -17.37
CA LEU A 17 -5.79 -29.44 -16.13
C LEU A 17 -4.63 -28.46 -16.35
N GLY A 18 -3.65 -28.81 -17.19
CA GLY A 18 -2.54 -27.93 -17.56
C GLY A 18 -3.00 -26.69 -18.32
N LEU A 19 -3.93 -26.84 -19.27
CA LEU A 19 -4.52 -25.73 -20.03
C LEU A 19 -5.41 -24.84 -19.16
N MET A 20 -6.18 -25.40 -18.22
CA MET A 20 -6.97 -24.61 -17.26
C MET A 20 -6.08 -23.87 -16.25
N ALA A 21 -5.04 -24.51 -15.71
CA ALA A 21 -4.09 -23.86 -14.81
C ALA A 21 -3.30 -22.74 -15.52
N PHE A 22 -2.95 -22.94 -16.79
CA PHE A 22 -2.33 -21.91 -17.63
C PHE A 22 -3.30 -20.75 -17.91
N ALA A 23 -4.55 -21.04 -18.30
CA ALA A 23 -5.58 -20.04 -18.58
C ALA A 23 -5.96 -19.20 -17.34
N ILE A 24 -5.92 -19.77 -16.14
CA ILE A 24 -6.16 -19.05 -14.88
C ILE A 24 -4.98 -18.13 -14.54
N ARG A 25 -3.74 -18.56 -14.82
CA ARG A 25 -2.51 -17.75 -14.62
C ARG A 25 -2.36 -16.62 -15.63
N SER A 26 -2.97 -16.72 -16.82
CA SER A 26 -2.90 -15.72 -17.89
C SER A 26 -4.05 -14.72 -17.90
N ARG A 27 -5.04 -14.82 -17.01
CA ARG A 27 -6.13 -13.82 -16.93
C ARG A 27 -5.60 -12.51 -16.34
N PRO A 28 -5.88 -11.36 -16.99
CA PRO A 28 -5.51 -10.06 -16.44
C PRO A 28 -6.16 -9.88 -15.07
N VAL A 29 -5.45 -9.22 -14.16
CA VAL A 29 -6.02 -8.85 -12.86
C VAL A 29 -7.13 -7.83 -13.12
N PRO A 30 -8.38 -8.07 -12.68
CA PRO A 30 -9.47 -7.12 -12.90
C PRO A 30 -9.09 -5.75 -12.34
N VAL A 31 -9.33 -4.68 -13.10
CA VAL A 31 -9.20 -3.31 -12.60
C VAL A 31 -10.53 -2.93 -11.97
N PRO A 32 -10.56 -2.51 -10.68
CA PRO A 32 -11.80 -2.11 -10.04
C PRO A 32 -12.34 -0.82 -10.65
N PRO A 33 -13.67 -0.60 -10.61
CA PRO A 33 -14.26 0.65 -11.08
C PRO A 33 -13.79 1.85 -10.21
N PRO A 34 -13.92 3.09 -10.70
CA PRO A 34 -13.73 4.26 -9.85
C PRO A 34 -14.66 4.25 -8.63
N LEU A 35 -14.21 4.88 -7.54
CA LEU A 35 -14.95 5.06 -6.30
C LEU A 35 -15.52 6.47 -6.22
N GLU A 36 -16.74 6.58 -5.70
CA GLU A 36 -17.26 7.86 -5.25
C GLU A 36 -16.53 8.32 -3.96
N PRO A 37 -16.30 9.63 -3.78
CA PRO A 37 -15.83 10.17 -2.51
C PRO A 37 -16.71 9.72 -1.33
N PRO A 38 -16.14 9.41 -0.16
CA PRO A 38 -16.95 9.15 1.03
C PRO A 38 -17.72 10.42 1.42
N THR A 39 -18.93 10.23 1.96
CA THR A 39 -19.84 11.33 2.34
C THR A 39 -19.42 12.06 3.62
N GLY A 40 -18.50 11.47 4.40
CA GLY A 40 -18.01 12.02 5.67
C GLY A 40 -16.59 11.57 6.00
N PRO A 41 -16.08 11.94 7.19
CA PRO A 41 -14.77 11.50 7.64
C PRO A 41 -14.71 9.97 7.80
N LEU A 42 -13.53 9.41 7.52
CA LEU A 42 -13.28 7.98 7.68
C LEU A 42 -12.62 7.66 9.02
N LYS A 43 -13.03 6.54 9.64
CA LYS A 43 -12.16 5.82 10.57
C LYS A 43 -11.37 4.77 9.79
N VAL A 44 -10.04 4.82 9.87
CA VAL A 44 -9.14 3.96 9.07
C VAL A 44 -8.30 3.05 9.95
N PHE A 45 -8.19 1.78 9.59
CA PHE A 45 -7.23 0.86 10.23
C PHE A 45 -6.01 0.65 9.34
N HIS A 46 -4.81 0.87 9.88
CA HIS A 46 -3.55 0.61 9.19
C HIS A 46 -2.87 -0.64 9.76
N LEU A 47 -2.72 -1.68 8.96
CA LEU A 47 -1.98 -2.89 9.31
C LEU A 47 -0.71 -3.01 8.48
N GLY A 48 0.43 -3.24 9.14
CA GLY A 48 1.68 -3.48 8.43
C GLY A 48 2.91 -3.21 9.27
N HIS A 49 3.84 -2.43 8.74
CA HIS A 49 5.18 -2.35 9.31
C HIS A 49 5.74 -0.92 9.35
N SER A 50 7.03 -0.79 9.67
CA SER A 50 7.73 0.49 9.85
C SER A 50 7.63 1.49 8.69
N LEU A 51 7.26 1.07 7.46
CA LEU A 51 7.05 1.98 6.32
C LEU A 51 5.66 2.60 6.27
N VAL A 52 4.78 2.21 7.19
CA VAL A 52 3.63 3.03 7.60
C VAL A 52 4.09 4.01 8.67
N GLY A 53 4.76 3.50 9.71
CA GLY A 53 5.21 4.31 10.85
C GLY A 53 4.05 5.04 11.56
N PRO A 54 4.35 5.79 12.63
CA PRO A 54 3.34 6.57 13.34
C PRO A 54 2.97 7.87 12.61
N ASP A 55 3.89 8.43 11.82
CA ASP A 55 3.73 9.78 11.26
C ASP A 55 2.81 9.83 10.03
N ILE A 56 2.79 8.80 9.17
CA ILE A 56 1.92 8.82 7.98
C ILE A 56 0.43 8.88 8.37
N PRO A 57 -0.10 8.00 9.26
CA PRO A 57 -1.51 8.09 9.69
C PRO A 57 -1.81 9.38 10.44
N HIS A 58 -0.86 9.89 11.23
CA HIS A 58 -1.03 11.15 11.96
C HIS A 58 -1.05 12.38 11.05
N MET A 59 -0.20 12.43 10.03
CA MET A 59 -0.22 13.47 9.00
C MET A 59 -1.51 13.37 8.17
N LEU A 60 -1.95 12.16 7.81
CA LEU A 60 -3.22 11.94 7.13
C LEU A 60 -4.39 12.52 7.93
N MET A 61 -4.43 12.33 9.25
CA MET A 61 -5.47 12.89 10.12
C MET A 61 -5.54 14.42 10.05
N GLN A 62 -4.39 15.10 9.95
CA GLN A 62 -4.34 16.57 9.82
C GLN A 62 -4.75 17.07 8.43
N LEU A 63 -4.62 16.22 7.39
CA LEU A 63 -5.00 16.52 6.01
C LEU A 63 -6.47 16.20 5.71
N ALA A 64 -7.04 15.25 6.44
CA ALA A 64 -8.39 14.74 6.26
C ALA A 64 -9.48 15.70 6.79
N PRO A 65 -10.74 15.55 6.35
CA PRO A 65 -11.87 16.25 6.96
C PRO A 65 -11.95 16.02 8.47
N GLU A 66 -12.48 17.01 9.18
CA GLU A 66 -12.73 16.93 10.63
C GLU A 66 -13.52 15.66 10.99
N GLY A 67 -13.09 14.98 12.05
CA GLY A 67 -13.65 13.71 12.50
C GLY A 67 -12.96 12.47 11.93
N HIS A 68 -11.95 12.63 11.06
CA HIS A 68 -11.10 11.50 10.67
C HIS A 68 -10.39 10.95 11.91
N ALA A 69 -10.33 9.62 12.00
CA ALA A 69 -9.63 8.93 13.06
C ALA A 69 -8.92 7.70 12.48
N TYR A 70 -7.88 7.25 13.18
CA TYR A 70 -7.17 6.05 12.78
C TYR A 70 -6.82 5.18 13.97
N ASN A 71 -6.61 3.90 13.68
CA ASN A 71 -5.92 2.98 14.56
C ASN A 71 -4.90 2.18 13.73
N SER A 72 -3.92 1.59 14.38
CA SER A 72 -2.91 0.79 13.70
C SER A 72 -2.42 -0.38 14.54
N GLN A 73 -1.89 -1.39 13.85
CA GLN A 73 -0.99 -2.39 14.42
C GLN A 73 0.20 -2.55 13.48
N LEU A 74 1.40 -2.30 14.00
CA LEU A 74 2.64 -2.23 13.24
C LEU A 74 3.74 -3.11 13.83
N GLY A 75 4.78 -3.38 13.06
CA GLY A 75 6.05 -3.90 13.57
C GLY A 75 7.21 -3.67 12.60
N SER A 76 8.44 -3.98 13.02
CA SER A 76 9.62 -3.82 12.18
C SER A 76 9.68 -4.91 11.11
N GLY A 77 9.51 -4.54 9.84
CA GLY A 77 9.54 -5.46 8.71
C GLY A 77 8.48 -6.59 8.76
N THR A 78 7.43 -6.42 9.56
CA THR A 78 6.46 -7.49 9.86
C THR A 78 5.59 -7.83 8.65
N SER A 79 5.39 -9.13 8.43
CA SER A 79 4.54 -9.66 7.36
C SER A 79 3.07 -9.68 7.74
N LEU A 80 2.18 -9.71 6.74
CA LEU A 80 0.75 -9.93 6.99
C LEU A 80 0.48 -11.27 7.70
N ARG A 81 1.34 -12.26 7.47
CA ARG A 81 1.32 -13.56 8.13
C ARG A 81 1.63 -13.46 9.62
N ALA A 82 2.71 -12.77 9.99
CA ALA A 82 3.11 -12.63 11.39
C ALA A 82 2.06 -11.87 12.22
N HIS A 83 1.34 -10.91 11.63
CA HIS A 83 0.19 -10.31 12.31
C HIS A 83 -0.99 -11.26 12.52
N TRP A 84 -1.10 -12.31 11.71
CA TRP A 84 -2.22 -13.24 11.73
C TRP A 84 -1.93 -14.45 12.62
N GLU A 85 -0.74 -15.04 12.54
CA GLU A 85 -0.42 -16.28 13.28
C GLU A 85 0.03 -15.93 14.71
N PRO A 86 -0.67 -16.43 15.76
CA PRO A 86 -0.37 -16.07 17.14
C PRO A 86 0.98 -16.60 17.63
N GLU A 87 1.57 -17.57 16.94
CA GLU A 87 2.88 -18.13 17.24
C GLU A 87 4.04 -17.33 16.62
N GLU A 88 3.76 -16.35 15.76
CA GLU A 88 4.79 -15.51 15.13
C GLU A 88 4.95 -14.19 15.89
N GLU A 89 6.18 -13.88 16.30
CA GLU A 89 6.47 -12.63 17.00
C GLU A 89 6.47 -11.44 16.04
N ILE A 90 5.90 -10.32 16.50
CA ILE A 90 5.99 -9.03 15.82
C ILE A 90 7.17 -8.27 16.41
N LEU A 91 8.23 -8.09 15.63
CA LEU A 91 9.42 -7.35 16.04
C LEU A 91 9.07 -5.89 16.37
N ASP A 92 9.61 -5.36 17.48
CA ASP A 92 9.41 -4.01 18.00
C ASP A 92 7.93 -3.62 18.28
N PHE A 93 7.08 -4.62 18.54
CA PHE A 93 5.64 -4.41 18.74
C PHE A 93 5.32 -3.28 19.73
N GLU A 94 5.84 -3.32 20.96
CA GLU A 94 5.55 -2.31 22.00
C GLU A 94 6.02 -0.90 21.60
N THR A 95 7.11 -0.81 20.85
CA THR A 95 7.65 0.49 20.40
C THR A 95 6.76 1.10 19.32
N ALA A 96 6.31 0.27 18.38
CA ALA A 96 5.49 0.68 17.23
C ALA A 96 4.01 0.86 17.58
N ASN A 97 3.52 0.23 18.66
CA ASN A 97 2.10 0.14 19.00
C ASN A 97 1.76 0.81 20.33
N ARG A 98 1.75 2.15 20.34
CA ARG A 98 1.40 2.93 21.54
C ARG A 98 -0.04 3.41 21.51
N ALA A 99 -0.64 3.53 22.69
CA ALA A 99 -1.93 4.18 22.84
C ALA A 99 -1.82 5.69 22.50
N PRO A 100 -2.89 6.32 21.96
CA PRO A 100 -4.21 5.74 21.66
C PRO A 100 -4.31 5.12 20.25
N ALA A 101 -3.24 5.17 19.44
CA ALA A 101 -3.27 4.70 18.06
C ALA A 101 -3.42 3.17 17.97
N PHE A 102 -2.77 2.44 18.86
CA PHE A 102 -2.80 0.98 18.85
C PHE A 102 -4.19 0.39 19.13
N ARG A 103 -4.57 -0.59 18.30
CA ARG A 103 -5.59 -1.61 18.61
C ARG A 103 -5.17 -2.95 18.01
N ASP A 104 -5.53 -4.05 18.65
CA ASP A 104 -5.33 -5.40 18.10
C ASP A 104 -5.98 -5.52 16.72
N ALA A 105 -5.23 -6.01 15.73
CA ALA A 105 -5.66 -6.02 14.34
C ALA A 105 -6.89 -6.91 14.09
N LYS A 106 -6.97 -8.09 14.71
CA LYS A 106 -8.09 -9.01 14.46
C LYS A 106 -9.37 -8.49 15.11
N GLU A 107 -9.27 -8.00 16.35
CA GLU A 107 -10.39 -7.39 17.05
C GLU A 107 -10.89 -6.14 16.32
N ALA A 108 -9.96 -5.24 15.97
CA ALA A 108 -10.28 -4.00 15.29
C ALA A 108 -10.96 -4.25 13.94
N ILE A 109 -10.33 -5.01 13.04
CA ILE A 109 -10.84 -5.22 11.69
C ILE A 109 -12.17 -5.96 11.71
N ARG A 110 -12.34 -6.99 12.56
CA ARG A 110 -13.60 -7.74 12.68
C ARG A 110 -14.75 -6.90 13.24
N SER A 111 -14.46 -5.85 14.02
CA SER A 111 -15.50 -5.04 14.65
C SER A 111 -16.44 -4.31 13.67
N GLY A 112 -16.04 -4.16 12.40
CA GLY A 112 -16.82 -3.41 11.39
C GLY A 112 -16.82 -1.90 11.62
N GLY A 113 -16.08 -1.39 12.61
CA GLY A 113 -16.08 0.03 12.98
C GLY A 113 -15.22 0.94 12.10
N TYR A 114 -14.69 0.45 10.97
CA TYR A 114 -13.79 1.19 10.09
C TYR A 114 -14.42 1.36 8.70
N GLY A 115 -14.40 2.58 8.18
CA GLY A 115 -14.82 2.86 6.80
C GLY A 115 -13.77 2.43 5.78
N ALA A 116 -12.52 2.29 6.19
CA ALA A 116 -11.45 1.73 5.37
C ALA A 116 -10.43 0.92 6.18
N VAL A 117 -9.87 -0.10 5.54
CA VAL A 117 -8.74 -0.89 6.06
C VAL A 117 -7.61 -0.84 5.02
N VAL A 118 -6.44 -0.40 5.47
CA VAL A 118 -5.20 -0.30 4.68
C VAL A 118 -4.24 -1.37 5.16
N LEU A 119 -3.83 -2.23 4.23
CA LEU A 119 -2.93 -3.36 4.47
C LEU A 119 -1.63 -3.12 3.70
N THR A 120 -0.47 -3.38 4.29
CA THR A 120 0.80 -3.48 3.55
C THR A 120 1.54 -4.76 3.93
N GLU A 121 2.25 -5.34 2.96
CA GLU A 121 3.09 -6.51 3.15
C GLU A 121 4.54 -6.11 3.42
N MET A 122 5.29 -6.98 4.12
CA MET A 122 6.71 -6.78 4.44
C MET A 122 7.58 -6.47 3.22
N VAL A 123 8.69 -5.79 3.50
CA VAL A 123 9.84 -5.67 2.59
C VAL A 123 10.86 -6.75 2.99
N GLU A 124 11.41 -7.57 2.09
CA GLU A 124 11.28 -7.58 0.63
C GLU A 124 10.09 -8.40 0.10
N LEU A 125 9.32 -7.82 -0.83
CA LEU A 125 8.09 -8.44 -1.37
C LEU A 125 8.35 -9.74 -2.15
N ARG A 126 9.53 -9.89 -2.77
CA ARG A 126 9.94 -11.14 -3.45
C ARG A 126 9.96 -12.31 -2.45
N ASP A 127 10.46 -12.07 -1.25
CA ASP A 127 10.51 -13.07 -0.18
C ASP A 127 9.14 -13.27 0.47
N ALA A 128 8.38 -12.18 0.68
CA ALA A 128 7.02 -12.26 1.19
C ALA A 128 6.13 -13.20 0.34
N ILE A 129 6.20 -13.05 -0.98
CA ILE A 129 5.48 -13.89 -1.94
C ILE A 129 5.99 -15.34 -1.94
N LYS A 130 7.30 -15.54 -1.76
CA LYS A 130 7.93 -16.86 -1.90
C LYS A 130 7.83 -17.72 -0.64
N TYR A 131 7.91 -17.10 0.54
CA TYR A 131 8.11 -17.82 1.81
C TYR A 131 7.07 -17.51 2.88
N PHE A 132 6.29 -16.43 2.74
CA PHE A 132 5.35 -15.98 3.78
C PHE A 132 3.88 -16.01 3.34
N ASP A 133 3.59 -16.65 2.20
CA ASP A 133 2.23 -16.81 1.68
C ASP A 133 1.46 -15.48 1.57
N ALA A 134 2.15 -14.39 1.23
CA ALA A 134 1.63 -13.02 1.27
C ALA A 134 0.23 -12.85 0.65
N ALA A 135 -0.01 -13.47 -0.52
CA ALA A 135 -1.31 -13.40 -1.19
C ALA A 135 -2.44 -14.12 -0.44
N GLU A 136 -2.13 -15.21 0.27
CA GLU A 136 -3.09 -15.91 1.14
C GLU A 136 -3.47 -15.03 2.33
N TYR A 137 -2.48 -14.47 3.02
CA TYR A 137 -2.73 -13.65 4.21
C TYR A 137 -3.38 -12.30 3.88
N LEU A 138 -3.04 -11.68 2.76
CA LEU A 138 -3.83 -10.56 2.22
C LEU A 138 -5.30 -10.97 2.08
N GLY A 139 -5.56 -12.14 1.50
CA GLY A 139 -6.91 -12.67 1.35
C GLY A 139 -7.61 -12.94 2.70
N LYS A 140 -6.89 -13.43 3.72
CA LYS A 140 -7.44 -13.66 5.07
C LYS A 140 -7.86 -12.34 5.72
N TRP A 141 -6.98 -11.34 5.73
CA TRP A 141 -7.27 -10.01 6.28
C TRP A 141 -8.40 -9.29 5.54
N ALA A 142 -8.39 -9.35 4.20
CA ALA A 142 -9.44 -8.77 3.39
C ALA A 142 -10.82 -9.40 3.66
N ASN A 143 -10.89 -10.72 3.88
CA ASN A 143 -12.15 -11.37 4.25
C ASN A 143 -12.60 -10.99 5.65
N LEU A 144 -11.68 -10.94 6.60
CA LEU A 144 -11.99 -10.52 7.97
C LEU A 144 -12.64 -9.13 7.98
N ALA A 145 -12.13 -8.20 7.17
CA ALA A 145 -12.71 -6.87 7.03
C ALA A 145 -14.13 -6.92 6.43
N ARG A 146 -14.33 -7.68 5.34
CA ARG A 146 -15.63 -7.84 4.68
C ARG A 146 -16.68 -8.50 5.59
N GLU A 147 -16.25 -9.45 6.43
CA GLU A 147 -17.10 -10.09 7.45
C GLU A 147 -17.54 -9.11 8.53
N GLY A 148 -16.65 -8.19 8.93
CA GLY A 148 -16.99 -7.13 9.90
C GLY A 148 -17.91 -6.06 9.32
N ALA A 149 -17.68 -5.63 8.08
CA ALA A 149 -18.51 -4.66 7.37
C ALA A 149 -18.48 -4.90 5.84
N PRO A 150 -19.59 -5.33 5.20
CA PRO A 150 -19.61 -5.62 3.77
C PRO A 150 -19.22 -4.45 2.86
N GLU A 151 -19.51 -3.22 3.28
CA GLU A 151 -19.23 -1.98 2.54
C GLU A 151 -17.83 -1.39 2.83
N VAL A 152 -16.98 -2.08 3.59
CA VAL A 152 -15.65 -1.58 3.94
C VAL A 152 -14.79 -1.36 2.68
N ARG A 153 -14.11 -0.21 2.62
CA ARG A 153 -13.15 0.05 1.55
C ARG A 153 -11.81 -0.59 1.91
N LEU A 154 -11.34 -1.50 1.07
CA LEU A 154 -10.06 -2.19 1.28
C LEU A 154 -8.98 -1.63 0.38
N TYR A 155 -7.79 -1.42 0.95
CA TYR A 155 -6.63 -0.92 0.23
C TYR A 155 -5.40 -1.76 0.53
N LEU A 156 -4.65 -2.07 -0.52
CA LEU A 156 -3.26 -2.50 -0.44
C LEU A 156 -2.37 -1.26 -0.61
N TYR A 157 -1.54 -0.96 0.37
CA TYR A 157 -0.56 0.09 0.33
C TYR A 157 0.74 -0.46 -0.24
N GLU A 158 1.12 0.02 -1.43
CA GLU A 158 2.40 -0.31 -2.07
C GLU A 158 3.51 0.57 -1.50
N THR A 159 4.50 -0.10 -0.92
CA THR A 159 5.71 0.48 -0.34
C THR A 159 6.87 0.41 -1.33
N TRP A 160 8.05 0.88 -0.94
CA TRP A 160 9.25 1.03 -1.77
C TRP A 160 10.39 0.11 -1.31
N HIS A 161 11.48 0.13 -2.07
CA HIS A 161 12.70 -0.63 -1.81
C HIS A 161 13.77 0.23 -1.16
N ARG A 162 14.88 -0.40 -0.76
CA ARG A 162 16.04 0.34 -0.29
C ARG A 162 16.68 1.14 -1.42
N LEU A 163 17.16 2.36 -1.14
CA LEU A 163 17.83 3.22 -2.13
C LEU A 163 19.10 2.58 -2.72
N ASP A 164 19.75 1.71 -1.96
CA ASP A 164 20.97 0.97 -2.30
C ASP A 164 20.69 -0.40 -2.95
N ASP A 165 19.46 -0.66 -3.40
CA ASP A 165 19.13 -1.91 -4.09
C ASP A 165 19.94 -2.07 -5.39
N PRO A 166 20.62 -3.21 -5.61
CA PRO A 166 21.52 -3.41 -6.75
C PRO A 166 20.79 -3.45 -8.10
N ASP A 167 19.49 -3.79 -8.12
CA ASP A 167 18.67 -3.75 -9.34
C ASP A 167 18.22 -2.31 -9.68
N GLY A 168 18.47 -1.35 -8.77
CA GLY A 168 18.15 0.07 -8.91
C GLY A 168 16.75 0.42 -8.39
N TRP A 169 16.68 1.42 -7.51
CA TRP A 169 15.45 1.81 -6.81
C TRP A 169 14.28 2.19 -7.74
N LEU A 170 14.52 3.07 -8.73
CA LEU A 170 13.47 3.50 -9.68
C LEU A 170 12.99 2.36 -10.59
N GLU A 171 13.91 1.47 -10.98
CA GLU A 171 13.62 0.32 -11.84
C GLU A 171 12.77 -0.71 -11.10
N ARG A 172 13.14 -1.02 -9.86
CA ARG A 172 12.38 -1.91 -8.98
C ARG A 172 10.97 -1.40 -8.74
N ILE A 173 10.80 -0.12 -8.41
CA ILE A 173 9.46 0.47 -8.22
C ILE A 173 8.60 0.30 -9.48
N GLY A 174 9.14 0.60 -10.67
CA GLY A 174 8.38 0.49 -11.92
C GLY A 174 8.04 -0.96 -12.28
N SER A 175 9.01 -1.87 -12.18
CA SER A 175 8.86 -3.25 -12.63
C SER A 175 8.07 -4.12 -11.66
N ASP A 176 8.21 -3.91 -10.34
CA ASP A 176 7.59 -4.74 -9.32
C ASP A 176 6.09 -4.41 -9.13
N LEU A 177 5.63 -3.22 -9.52
CA LEU A 177 4.22 -2.83 -9.41
C LEU A 177 3.30 -3.85 -10.08
N ASP A 178 3.49 -4.10 -11.37
CA ASP A 178 2.64 -5.05 -12.08
C ASP A 178 3.01 -6.51 -11.77
N ALA A 179 4.31 -6.82 -11.71
CA ALA A 179 4.77 -8.19 -11.60
C ALA A 179 4.53 -8.81 -10.20
N LEU A 180 4.67 -8.02 -9.14
CA LEU A 180 4.60 -8.48 -7.76
C LEU A 180 3.35 -7.97 -7.06
N TRP A 181 3.17 -6.64 -6.96
CA TRP A 181 2.08 -6.04 -6.20
C TRP A 181 0.70 -6.39 -6.78
N THR A 182 0.48 -6.18 -8.08
CA THR A 182 -0.84 -6.44 -8.68
C THR A 182 -1.04 -7.91 -9.05
N ARG A 183 -0.14 -8.54 -9.81
CA ARG A 183 -0.37 -9.90 -10.33
C ARG A 183 -0.25 -10.99 -9.29
N LYS A 184 0.77 -10.95 -8.44
CA LYS A 184 1.08 -12.03 -7.48
C LYS A 184 0.40 -11.81 -6.14
N LEU A 185 0.57 -10.64 -5.53
CA LEU A 185 0.01 -10.35 -4.20
C LEU A 185 -1.50 -10.11 -4.26
N LEU A 186 -1.94 -9.11 -5.03
CA LEU A 186 -3.34 -8.67 -5.09
C LEU A 186 -4.24 -9.53 -6.00
N GLY A 187 -3.63 -10.18 -6.99
CA GLY A 187 -4.32 -10.87 -8.07
C GLY A 187 -5.28 -11.97 -7.61
N PRO A 188 -4.88 -12.87 -6.68
CA PRO A 188 -5.77 -13.93 -6.18
C PRO A 188 -7.05 -13.38 -5.54
N ASP A 189 -6.95 -12.40 -4.64
CA ASP A 189 -8.14 -11.78 -4.01
C ASP A 189 -8.99 -11.05 -5.04
N SER A 190 -8.36 -10.29 -5.95
CA SER A 190 -9.06 -9.51 -6.98
C SER A 190 -9.87 -10.38 -7.94
N ARG A 191 -9.40 -11.58 -8.27
CA ARG A 191 -10.14 -12.52 -9.12
C ARG A 191 -11.30 -13.17 -8.36
N ARG A 192 -11.12 -13.46 -7.06
CA ARG A 192 -12.13 -14.12 -6.23
C ARG A 192 -13.24 -13.17 -5.79
N ASN A 193 -12.89 -11.92 -5.52
CA ASN A 193 -13.76 -10.92 -4.90
C ASN A 193 -13.93 -9.69 -5.79
N ALA A 194 -14.15 -9.89 -7.10
CA ALA A 194 -14.20 -8.80 -8.08
C ALA A 194 -15.28 -7.72 -7.78
N GLN A 195 -16.34 -8.08 -7.05
CA GLN A 195 -17.41 -7.16 -6.64
C GLN A 195 -17.07 -6.35 -5.36
N HIS A 196 -16.09 -6.79 -4.57
CA HIS A 196 -15.62 -6.11 -3.35
C HIS A 196 -14.08 -6.01 -3.41
N PRO A 197 -13.55 -5.28 -4.40
CA PRO A 197 -12.14 -5.31 -4.72
C PRO A 197 -11.28 -4.61 -3.66
N VAL A 198 -10.02 -5.02 -3.59
CA VAL A 198 -8.98 -4.29 -2.87
C VAL A 198 -8.33 -3.30 -3.86
N TYR A 199 -8.38 -2.02 -3.51
CA TYR A 199 -7.78 -0.90 -4.23
C TYR A 199 -6.31 -0.73 -3.88
N LEU A 200 -5.59 0.12 -4.60
CA LEU A 200 -4.15 0.37 -4.40
C LEU A 200 -3.91 1.79 -3.90
N ILE A 201 -3.06 1.93 -2.87
CA ILE A 201 -2.41 3.19 -2.47
C ILE A 201 -0.95 3.10 -2.91
N PRO A 202 -0.55 3.74 -4.04
CA PRO A 202 0.76 3.52 -4.66
C PRO A 202 1.84 4.47 -4.12
N GLY A 203 2.28 4.25 -2.87
CA GLY A 203 3.25 5.12 -2.21
C GLY A 203 4.62 5.11 -2.87
N GLY A 204 5.12 3.94 -3.26
CA GLY A 204 6.38 3.80 -4.00
C GLY A 204 6.35 4.55 -5.34
N GLN A 205 5.26 4.43 -6.09
CA GLN A 205 5.10 5.14 -7.37
C GLN A 205 5.11 6.66 -7.20
N VAL A 206 4.42 7.17 -6.19
CA VAL A 206 4.39 8.61 -5.90
C VAL A 206 5.78 9.11 -5.48
N LEU A 207 6.48 8.40 -4.60
CA LEU A 207 7.85 8.77 -4.24
C LEU A 207 8.75 8.76 -5.48
N ALA A 208 8.64 7.76 -6.36
CA ALA A 208 9.41 7.71 -7.59
C ALA A 208 9.10 8.87 -8.55
N ALA A 209 7.84 9.32 -8.62
CA ALA A 209 7.47 10.50 -9.41
C ALA A 209 8.07 11.79 -8.84
N ILE A 210 8.02 11.96 -7.52
CA ILE A 210 8.63 13.10 -6.81
C ILE A 210 10.15 13.10 -6.99
N VAL A 211 10.79 11.93 -6.86
CA VAL A 211 12.24 11.77 -7.06
C VAL A 211 12.65 12.19 -8.47
N ARG A 212 11.94 11.73 -9.50
CA ARG A 212 12.22 12.14 -10.89
C ARG A 212 12.12 13.65 -11.07
N ALA A 213 11.09 14.28 -10.49
CA ALA A 213 10.92 15.74 -10.55
C ALA A 213 12.00 16.50 -9.76
N ALA A 214 12.39 15.99 -8.58
CA ALA A 214 13.47 16.57 -7.77
C ALA A 214 14.81 16.51 -8.50
N GLU A 215 15.17 15.35 -9.05
CA GLU A 215 16.42 15.13 -9.78
C GLU A 215 16.45 15.89 -11.12
N ALA A 216 15.28 16.27 -11.65
CA ALA A 216 15.14 17.20 -12.79
C ALA A 216 15.17 18.69 -12.38
N GLY A 217 15.30 19.01 -11.09
CA GLY A 217 15.34 20.38 -10.58
C GLY A 217 13.98 21.08 -10.52
N GLU A 218 12.88 20.33 -10.58
CA GLU A 218 11.52 20.89 -10.64
C GLU A 218 10.90 21.16 -9.26
N ILE A 219 11.53 20.71 -8.17
CA ILE A 219 11.02 20.87 -6.79
C ILE A 219 11.97 21.76 -6.00
N PRO A 220 11.59 23.02 -5.71
CA PRO A 220 12.44 23.92 -4.94
C PRO A 220 12.82 23.35 -3.57
N GLY A 221 14.12 23.29 -3.28
CA GLY A 221 14.63 22.79 -1.99
C GLY A 221 14.68 21.26 -1.85
N LEU A 222 14.35 20.50 -2.90
CA LEU A 222 14.56 19.05 -2.95
C LEU A 222 15.36 18.70 -4.21
N ALA A 223 16.63 18.34 -4.05
CA ALA A 223 17.55 18.11 -5.16
C ALA A 223 17.67 16.62 -5.58
N SER A 224 17.44 15.70 -4.64
CA SER A 224 17.58 14.26 -4.88
C SER A 224 16.68 13.46 -3.95
N ARG A 225 16.57 12.16 -4.22
CA ARG A 225 15.82 11.21 -3.39
C ARG A 225 16.23 11.20 -1.92
N ASP A 226 17.51 11.41 -1.61
CA ASP A 226 18.04 11.41 -0.24
C ASP A 226 17.30 12.41 0.65
N GLY A 227 16.80 13.51 0.07
CA GLY A 227 16.03 14.51 0.80
C GLY A 227 14.65 14.04 1.28
N LEU A 228 14.17 12.88 0.83
CA LEU A 228 12.92 12.26 1.30
C LEU A 228 13.16 11.15 2.35
N PHE A 229 14.42 10.80 2.60
CA PHE A 229 14.79 9.70 3.48
C PHE A 229 15.42 10.20 4.78
N ALA A 230 15.24 9.41 5.84
CA ALA A 230 15.74 9.73 7.15
C ALA A 230 17.27 9.62 7.20
N ARG A 231 17.86 10.23 8.22
CA ARG A 231 19.27 10.01 8.58
C ARG A 231 19.32 9.31 9.92
N LYS A 232 20.23 8.35 10.03
CA LYS A 232 20.53 7.68 11.30
C LYS A 232 21.20 8.67 12.27
N PRO A 233 21.24 8.37 13.58
CA PRO A 233 22.01 9.19 14.53
C PRO A 233 23.48 9.37 14.16
N SER A 234 24.08 8.44 13.41
CA SER A 234 25.44 8.55 12.87
C SER A 234 25.60 9.61 11.78
N GLY A 235 24.50 10.12 11.22
CA GLY A 235 24.46 11.03 10.06
C GLY A 235 24.31 10.32 8.71
N ASP A 236 24.52 9.00 8.68
CA ASP A 236 24.36 8.18 7.49
C ASP A 236 22.90 8.19 7.01
N LEU A 237 22.71 8.12 5.70
CA LEU A 237 21.39 7.99 5.10
C LEU A 237 20.77 6.65 5.54
N ASP A 238 19.55 6.70 6.05
CA ASP A 238 18.70 5.53 6.12
C ASP A 238 18.14 5.28 4.71
N THR A 239 18.56 4.19 4.08
CA THR A 239 18.18 3.92 2.70
C THR A 239 16.78 3.33 2.55
N ILE A 240 16.03 3.10 3.64
CA ILE A 240 14.69 2.52 3.58
C ILE A 240 13.62 3.38 4.26
N HIS A 241 13.92 4.02 5.39
CA HIS A 241 12.93 4.80 6.11
C HIS A 241 12.89 6.24 5.60
N ILE A 242 11.68 6.73 5.32
CA ILE A 242 11.41 8.10 4.92
C ILE A 242 11.57 9.08 6.10
N ASN A 243 11.86 10.34 5.80
CA ASN A 243 11.75 11.45 6.75
C ASN A 243 10.36 12.12 6.65
N ASP A 244 10.16 13.24 7.35
CA ASP A 244 8.89 13.97 7.35
C ASP A 244 8.40 14.39 5.96
N LEU A 245 9.30 14.74 5.04
CA LEU A 245 8.95 15.14 3.68
C LEU A 245 8.43 13.96 2.86
N GLY A 246 9.07 12.80 3.02
CA GLY A 246 8.56 11.55 2.45
C GLY A 246 7.24 11.14 3.09
N ALA A 247 7.10 11.26 4.42
CA ALA A 247 5.88 10.94 5.15
C ALA A 247 4.71 11.83 4.69
N TYR A 248 4.97 13.11 4.47
CA TYR A 248 4.01 14.05 3.90
C TYR A 248 3.53 13.61 2.52
N ALA A 249 4.46 13.25 1.61
CA ALA A 249 4.10 12.79 0.27
C ALA A 249 3.22 11.52 0.31
N VAL A 250 3.54 10.58 1.19
CA VAL A 250 2.76 9.35 1.37
C VAL A 250 1.42 9.63 2.06
N ALA A 251 1.35 10.58 2.99
CA ALA A 251 0.10 10.99 3.63
C ALA A 251 -0.85 11.68 2.64
N LEU A 252 -0.34 12.52 1.74
CA LEU A 252 -1.12 13.08 0.63
C LEU A 252 -1.65 11.99 -0.30
N THR A 253 -0.83 10.95 -0.55
CA THR A 253 -1.22 9.79 -1.36
C THR A 253 -2.39 9.04 -0.72
N HIS A 254 -2.30 8.76 0.59
CA HIS A 254 -3.39 8.15 1.35
C HIS A 254 -4.63 9.04 1.34
N TYR A 255 -4.50 10.35 1.58
CA TYR A 255 -5.61 11.30 1.56
C TYR A 255 -6.36 11.22 0.23
N ALA A 256 -5.64 11.37 -0.88
CA ALA A 256 -6.23 11.47 -2.20
C ALA A 256 -6.96 10.18 -2.60
N VAL A 257 -6.38 9.02 -2.26
CA VAL A 257 -7.01 7.72 -2.52
C VAL A 257 -8.18 7.42 -1.56
N LEU A 258 -8.03 7.69 -0.27
CA LEU A 258 -9.10 7.38 0.70
C LEU A 258 -10.33 8.27 0.48
N TYR A 259 -10.10 9.56 0.23
CA TYR A 259 -11.16 10.56 0.06
C TYR A 259 -11.56 10.79 -1.39
N GLN A 260 -10.85 10.21 -2.36
CA GLN A 260 -11.09 10.40 -3.80
C GLN A 260 -11.10 11.88 -4.18
N ARG A 261 -10.12 12.64 -3.64
CA ARG A 261 -10.05 14.11 -3.75
C ARG A 261 -8.65 14.60 -4.12
N PRO A 262 -8.56 15.71 -4.89
CA PRO A 262 -7.28 16.35 -5.16
C PRO A 262 -6.63 16.84 -3.86
N PRO A 263 -5.33 16.55 -3.62
CA PRO A 263 -4.58 17.05 -2.47
C PRO A 263 -4.10 18.51 -2.61
N GLN A 264 -4.36 19.16 -3.75
CA GLN A 264 -3.94 20.54 -4.01
C GLN A 264 -4.59 21.52 -3.03
N GLY A 265 -3.78 22.40 -2.45
CA GLY A 265 -4.24 23.42 -1.50
C GLY A 265 -4.34 22.95 -0.06
N LEU A 266 -4.06 21.67 0.21
CA LEU A 266 -3.96 21.17 1.58
C LEU A 266 -2.80 21.82 2.35
N PRO A 267 -2.87 21.85 3.70
CA PRO A 267 -1.75 22.32 4.51
C PRO A 267 -0.48 21.49 4.26
N HIS A 268 0.67 22.14 4.41
CA HIS A 268 1.99 21.53 4.23
C HIS A 268 2.89 21.62 5.46
N GLN A 269 2.48 22.40 6.47
CA GLN A 269 3.11 22.45 7.78
C GLN A 269 2.26 21.61 8.73
N LEU A 270 2.79 20.45 9.10
CA LEU A 270 2.11 19.46 9.93
C LEU A 270 2.95 19.17 11.19
N THR A 271 2.37 18.41 12.10
CA THR A 271 3.07 17.83 13.24
C THR A 271 3.36 16.34 13.01
N ARG A 272 4.40 15.83 13.67
CA ARG A 272 4.65 14.40 13.86
C ARG A 272 3.70 13.83 14.90
N ALA A 273 3.63 12.50 14.99
CA ALA A 273 2.77 11.79 15.93
C ALA A 273 3.12 12.09 17.41
N ASP A 274 4.36 12.48 17.71
CA ASP A 274 4.78 12.92 19.04
C ASP A 274 4.40 14.37 19.38
N GLY A 275 3.72 15.07 18.46
CA GLY A 275 3.27 16.45 18.59
C GLY A 275 4.32 17.50 18.21
N THR A 276 5.55 17.11 17.88
CA THR A 276 6.58 18.04 17.42
C THR A 276 6.29 18.54 16.00
N PRO A 277 6.71 19.77 15.63
CA PRO A 277 6.60 20.23 14.25
C PRO A 277 7.40 19.34 13.29
N ALA A 278 6.77 18.90 12.20
CA ALA A 278 7.43 18.17 11.13
C ALA A 278 8.23 19.14 10.23
N GLN A 279 9.33 18.66 9.65
CA GLN A 279 9.97 19.37 8.54
C GLN A 279 8.96 19.49 7.39
N ALA A 280 8.84 20.70 6.85
CA ALA A 280 7.89 21.01 5.79
C ALA A 280 8.60 21.47 4.53
N PHE A 281 8.00 21.17 3.37
CA PHE A 281 8.36 21.81 2.12
C PHE A 281 8.08 23.32 2.18
N SER A 282 8.81 24.11 1.39
CA SER A 282 8.36 25.49 1.10
C SER A 282 6.98 25.46 0.42
N LEU A 283 6.22 26.54 0.51
CA LEU A 283 4.88 26.62 -0.11
C LEU A 283 4.89 26.22 -1.60
N ALA A 284 5.87 26.71 -2.36
CA ALA A 284 6.00 26.39 -3.79
C ALA A 284 6.34 24.91 -4.03
N ALA A 285 7.23 24.33 -3.22
CA ALA A 285 7.58 22.92 -3.31
C ALA A 285 6.42 22.01 -2.90
N ALA A 286 5.69 22.37 -1.84
CA ALA A 286 4.49 21.64 -1.40
C ALA A 286 3.42 21.62 -2.50
N ALA A 287 3.16 22.76 -3.15
CA ALA A 287 2.20 22.84 -4.25
C ALA A 287 2.61 21.92 -5.43
N LYS A 288 3.91 21.90 -5.78
CA LYS A 288 4.43 20.99 -6.82
C LYS A 288 4.31 19.52 -6.42
N VAL A 289 4.62 19.17 -5.16
CA VAL A 289 4.47 17.80 -4.64
C VAL A 289 3.00 17.37 -4.66
N GLN A 290 2.06 18.19 -4.19
CA GLN A 290 0.63 17.90 -4.24
C GLN A 290 0.14 17.65 -5.68
N GLN A 291 0.61 18.46 -6.64
CA GLN A 291 0.30 18.27 -8.05
C GLN A 291 0.83 16.93 -8.59
N ILE A 292 2.09 16.60 -8.30
CA ILE A 292 2.71 15.32 -8.71
C ILE A 292 1.93 14.13 -8.12
N VAL A 293 1.55 14.19 -6.85
CA VAL A 293 0.73 13.16 -6.19
C VAL A 293 -0.56 12.94 -6.97
N TRP A 294 -1.31 14.01 -7.27
CA TRP A 294 -2.58 13.91 -7.98
C TRP A 294 -2.43 13.33 -9.39
N ASP A 295 -1.44 13.81 -10.15
CA ASP A 295 -1.22 13.36 -11.52
C ASP A 295 -0.78 11.90 -11.57
N THR A 296 0.09 11.47 -10.64
CA THR A 296 0.50 10.07 -10.51
C THR A 296 -0.69 9.17 -10.22
N LEU A 297 -1.55 9.57 -9.29
CA LEU A 297 -2.71 8.77 -8.88
C LEU A 297 -3.77 8.63 -9.98
N ARG A 298 -3.96 9.67 -10.82
CA ARG A 298 -4.87 9.61 -11.99
C ARG A 298 -4.30 8.79 -13.16
N ALA A 299 -2.99 8.63 -13.22
CA ALA A 299 -2.32 7.83 -14.26
C ALA A 299 -2.27 6.34 -13.93
N LEU A 300 -2.42 5.98 -12.64
CA LEU A 300 -2.34 4.60 -12.19
C LEU A 300 -3.73 3.95 -12.08
N PRO A 301 -3.87 2.70 -12.55
CA PRO A 301 -5.12 1.97 -12.35
C PRO A 301 -5.29 1.58 -10.88
N ARG A 302 -6.51 1.19 -10.51
CA ARG A 302 -6.86 0.60 -9.21
C ARG A 302 -6.75 1.54 -7.99
N THR A 303 -6.47 2.83 -8.18
CA THR A 303 -6.51 3.85 -7.10
C THR A 303 -7.94 4.24 -6.71
N GLY A 304 -8.93 3.85 -7.52
CA GLY A 304 -10.33 4.29 -7.38
C GLY A 304 -10.57 5.69 -7.95
N ILE A 305 -9.52 6.45 -8.27
CA ILE A 305 -9.65 7.79 -8.84
C ILE A 305 -9.98 7.66 -10.33
N ALA A 306 -10.96 8.42 -10.80
CA ALA A 306 -11.30 8.46 -12.22
C ALA A 306 -10.12 8.97 -13.06
N ALA A 307 -9.82 8.27 -14.16
CA ALA A 307 -8.76 8.65 -15.07
C ALA A 307 -9.03 10.03 -15.70
N ALA A 308 -7.97 10.79 -15.99
CA ALA A 308 -8.06 12.06 -16.68
C ALA A 308 -8.67 11.85 -18.08
N GLY A 309 -9.93 12.30 -18.27
CA GLY A 309 -10.70 12.13 -19.51
C GLY A 309 -11.98 11.30 -19.38
N GLY A 310 -12.26 10.73 -18.20
CA GLY A 310 -13.53 10.05 -17.90
C GLY A 310 -14.66 10.99 -17.49
N ILE A 311 -14.95 12.01 -18.30
CA ILE A 311 -16.28 12.67 -18.22
C ILE A 311 -17.19 11.83 -19.12
N LYS A 312 -18.16 11.15 -18.51
CA LYS A 312 -19.38 10.78 -19.23
C LYS A 312 -20.33 11.97 -19.23
#